data_AF-A0AA36H504-F1
#
_entry.id   AF-A0AA36H504-F1
#
_cell.length_a   1.000
_cell.length_b   1.000
_cell.length_c   1.000
_cell.angle_alpha   90.00
_cell.angle_beta   90.00
_cell.angle_gamma   90.00
#
_symmetry.space_group_name_H-M   'P 1'
#
loop_
_entity.id
_entity.type
_entity.pdbx_description
1 polymer ?
#
loop_
_entity_poly.entity_id
_entity_poly.type
_entity_poly.pdbx_seq_one_letter_code
_entity_poly.pdbx_strand_id
1 'polypeptide(L)'
;MALKERAESGSHVLEAVRDKMENQEKKRYPEDIRVDDSIYTPKYSLIKLYGPDKHLVLYTQDRAYSRLVVNGKIFSSGIYQERHKRSRQDLLYFEDDDGASGFGSVVIFLHNAHNNEIRVVLKEYRTQDCFSNLEDLIVDSSNQTSQRVRDLLSAIRRNNRYFREIRGYDRKIRCASQIKGTCLLIKYENRAFVLRN
;
A
#
# COMPACT_ATOMS: atom_id res chain seq x y z
N MET A 1 -47.74 12.04 28.51
CA MET A 1 -46.40 11.59 28.94
C MET A 1 -45.78 10.56 27.98
N ALA A 2 -46.13 10.55 26.68
CA ALA A 2 -45.74 9.49 25.73
C ALA A 2 -44.97 9.98 24.47
N LEU A 3 -44.60 11.28 24.41
CA LEU A 3 -43.93 11.88 23.24
C LEU A 3 -42.44 12.15 23.46
N LYS A 4 -41.94 12.08 24.71
CA LYS A 4 -40.50 12.27 25.01
C LYS A 4 -39.66 10.99 24.84
N GLU A 5 -40.24 9.81 25.10
CA GLU A 5 -39.51 8.54 25.02
C GLU A 5 -39.21 8.07 23.57
N ARG A 6 -39.90 8.61 22.56
CA ARG A 6 -39.66 8.24 21.14
C ARG A 6 -38.51 8.99 20.47
N ALA A 7 -38.13 10.16 20.97
CA ALA A 7 -37.05 10.96 20.38
C ALA A 7 -35.65 10.46 20.81
N GLU A 8 -35.53 9.96 22.04
CA GLU A 8 -34.27 9.44 22.57
C GLU A 8 -33.89 8.08 21.95
N SER A 9 -34.87 7.24 21.63
CA SER A 9 -34.59 5.93 21.00
C SER A 9 -34.12 6.04 19.54
N GLY A 10 -34.54 7.07 18.80
CA GLY A 10 -34.09 7.33 17.43
C GLY A 10 -32.62 7.79 17.38
N SER A 11 -32.20 8.62 18.33
CA SER A 11 -30.80 9.08 18.44
C SER A 11 -29.86 7.92 18.78
N HIS A 12 -30.25 7.08 19.73
CA HIS A 12 -29.42 5.97 20.19
C HIS A 12 -29.27 4.87 19.12
N VAL A 13 -30.28 4.68 18.26
CA VAL A 13 -30.21 3.77 17.10
C VAL A 13 -29.30 4.34 16.01
N LEU A 14 -29.35 5.65 15.74
CA LEU A 14 -28.47 6.29 14.78
C LEU A 14 -27.02 6.34 15.27
N GLU A 15 -26.78 6.55 16.56
CA GLU A 15 -25.47 6.41 17.18
C GLU A 15 -24.99 4.96 17.16
N ALA A 16 -25.84 3.98 17.47
CA ALA A 16 -25.47 2.57 17.38
C ALA A 16 -25.19 2.12 15.93
N VAL A 17 -25.84 2.72 14.93
CA VAL A 17 -25.56 2.50 13.51
C VAL A 17 -24.27 3.19 13.11
N ARG A 18 -24.02 4.44 13.54
CA ARG A 18 -22.74 5.13 13.32
C ARG A 18 -21.59 4.36 13.95
N ASP A 19 -21.73 3.96 15.20
CA ASP A 19 -20.75 3.16 15.93
C ASP A 19 -20.58 1.76 15.32
N LYS A 20 -21.62 1.16 14.75
CA LYS A 20 -21.50 -0.10 13.98
C LYS A 20 -20.78 0.12 12.66
N MET A 21 -21.04 1.21 11.95
CA MET A 21 -20.36 1.52 10.69
C MET A 21 -18.89 1.88 10.94
N GLU A 22 -18.59 2.63 12.00
CA GLU A 22 -17.22 2.98 12.42
C GLU A 22 -16.47 1.79 13.05
N ASN A 23 -17.16 0.88 13.75
CA ASN A 23 -16.54 -0.32 14.35
C ASN A 23 -16.52 -1.55 13.44
N GLN A 24 -17.31 -1.66 12.37
CA GLN A 24 -17.33 -2.89 11.56
C GLN A 24 -15.98 -3.16 10.90
N GLU A 25 -15.22 -2.12 10.55
CA GLU A 25 -13.87 -2.29 10.03
C GLU A 25 -12.84 -2.53 11.13
N LYS A 26 -12.95 -1.81 12.26
CA LYS A 26 -12.05 -1.95 13.42
C LYS A 26 -12.22 -3.29 14.16
N LYS A 27 -13.44 -3.84 14.27
CA LYS A 27 -13.73 -5.14 14.92
C LYS A 27 -13.45 -6.36 14.03
N ARG A 28 -13.30 -6.17 12.71
CA ARG A 28 -12.98 -7.29 11.80
C ARG A 28 -11.62 -7.91 12.10
N TYR A 29 -10.75 -7.16 12.77
CA TYR A 29 -9.44 -7.59 13.19
C TYR A 29 -9.26 -7.13 14.64
N PRO A 30 -9.32 -8.03 15.63
CA PRO A 30 -9.03 -7.63 17.00
C PRO A 30 -7.62 -7.00 16.99
N GLU A 31 -7.41 -5.88 17.65
CA GLU A 31 -6.07 -5.31 17.75
C GLU A 31 -5.20 -6.23 18.64
N ASP A 32 -3.89 -6.32 18.40
CA ASP A 32 -2.89 -6.40 19.48
C ASP A 32 -1.46 -6.29 18.92
N ILE A 33 -0.69 -5.39 19.56
CA ILE A 33 0.58 -4.72 19.15
C ILE A 33 0.35 -3.47 18.29
N ARG A 34 0.27 -2.33 18.98
CA ARG A 34 0.26 -0.97 18.41
C ARG A 34 1.68 -0.41 18.46
N VAL A 35 2.17 0.05 17.32
CA VAL A 35 3.36 0.90 17.26
C VAL A 35 2.96 2.32 17.66
N ASP A 36 1.87 2.81 17.07
CA ASP A 36 1.21 4.07 17.35
C ASP A 36 -0.29 4.00 17.02
N ASP A 37 -1.00 5.11 17.12
CA ASP A 37 -2.46 5.19 16.85
C ASP A 37 -2.85 4.89 15.39
N SER A 38 -1.89 4.99 14.48
CA SER A 38 -2.08 4.82 13.04
C SER A 38 -1.52 3.49 12.51
N ILE A 39 -0.57 2.87 13.21
CA ILE A 39 0.14 1.66 12.79
C ILE A 39 0.00 0.54 13.84
N TYR A 40 -0.64 -0.56 13.46
CA TYR A 40 -0.80 -1.72 14.34
C TYR A 40 -0.91 -3.04 13.58
N THR A 41 -0.57 -4.15 14.24
CA THR A 41 -0.76 -5.50 13.68
C THR A 41 -2.10 -6.09 14.13
N PRO A 42 -2.92 -6.62 13.20
CA PRO A 42 -4.11 -7.42 13.54
C PRO A 42 -3.82 -8.64 14.42
N LYS A 43 -4.72 -8.98 15.33
CA LYS A 43 -4.75 -10.26 16.04
C LYS A 43 -4.86 -11.41 15.05
N TYR A 44 -4.15 -12.49 15.36
CA TYR A 44 -3.96 -13.65 14.47
C TYR A 44 -3.24 -13.31 13.16
N SER A 45 -2.40 -12.27 13.13
CA SER A 45 -1.50 -12.04 12.01
C SER A 45 -0.09 -12.58 12.23
N LEU A 46 0.28 -12.93 13.46
CA LEU A 46 1.58 -13.53 13.78
C LEU A 46 1.82 -14.81 12.99
N ILE A 47 2.95 -14.90 12.31
CA ILE A 47 3.39 -16.05 11.52
C ILE A 47 4.62 -16.67 12.18
N LYS A 48 4.71 -18.00 12.14
CA LYS A 48 5.97 -18.71 12.39
C LYS A 48 6.70 -18.91 11.07
N LEU A 49 7.93 -18.41 10.98
CA LEU A 49 8.76 -18.59 9.79
C LEU A 49 9.46 -19.94 9.82
N TYR A 50 9.44 -20.64 8.69
CA TYR A 50 10.03 -21.97 8.54
C TYR A 50 11.05 -22.00 7.40
N GLY A 51 12.04 -22.89 7.53
CA GLY A 51 13.04 -23.13 6.47
C GLY A 51 13.74 -21.86 5.97
N PRO A 52 13.79 -21.62 4.65
CA PRO A 52 14.53 -20.52 4.05
C PRO A 52 13.98 -19.14 4.42
N ASP A 53 12.72 -19.06 4.86
CA ASP A 53 12.09 -17.79 5.23
C ASP A 53 12.62 -17.25 6.58
N LYS A 54 13.33 -18.07 7.37
CA LYS A 54 14.04 -17.59 8.56
C LYS A 54 15.09 -16.52 8.22
N HIS A 55 15.65 -16.55 7.01
CA HIS A 55 16.59 -15.52 6.55
C HIS A 55 15.93 -14.16 6.30
N LEU A 56 14.59 -14.09 6.32
CA LEU A 56 13.87 -12.81 6.23
C LEU A 56 13.92 -12.04 7.56
N VAL A 57 14.14 -12.74 8.67
CA VAL A 57 14.32 -12.12 9.99
C VAL A 57 15.67 -11.41 10.05
N LEU A 58 15.66 -10.15 10.47
CA LEU A 58 16.85 -9.31 10.50
C LEU A 58 17.52 -9.31 11.87
N TYR A 59 16.70 -9.38 12.93
CA TYR A 59 17.16 -9.47 14.30
C TYR A 59 16.49 -10.63 15.03
N THR A 60 17.22 -11.24 15.95
CA THR A 60 16.76 -12.41 16.74
C THR A 60 15.44 -12.18 17.48
N GLN A 61 15.11 -10.91 17.78
CA GLN A 61 13.89 -10.53 18.48
C GLN A 61 12.72 -10.14 17.56
N ASP A 62 12.92 -10.12 16.24
CA ASP A 62 11.86 -9.78 15.32
C ASP A 62 10.75 -10.82 15.35
N ARG A 63 9.52 -10.33 15.45
CA ARG A 63 8.31 -11.14 15.28
C ARG A 63 7.73 -10.88 13.92
N ALA A 64 7.32 -11.93 13.24
CA ALA A 64 6.87 -11.87 11.86
C ALA A 64 5.34 -11.88 11.76
N TYR A 65 4.77 -11.00 10.94
CA TYR A 65 3.33 -10.82 10.79
C TYR A 65 2.91 -10.84 9.33
N SER A 66 1.73 -11.40 9.09
CA SER A 66 1.07 -11.50 7.78
C SER A 66 0.32 -10.24 7.41
N ARG A 67 -0.04 -9.39 8.38
CA ARG A 67 -0.86 -8.21 8.15
C ARG A 67 -0.38 -7.03 8.98
N LEU A 68 -0.66 -5.86 8.45
CA LEU A 68 -0.42 -4.58 9.09
C LEU A 68 -1.59 -3.65 8.76
N VAL A 69 -1.99 -2.83 9.72
CA VAL A 69 -2.89 -1.70 9.46
C VAL A 69 -2.08 -0.43 9.54
N VAL A 70 -2.20 0.42 8.53
CA VAL A 70 -1.60 1.75 8.47
C VAL A 70 -2.70 2.74 8.10
N ASN A 71 -2.96 3.73 8.94
CA ASN A 71 -4.00 4.74 8.76
C ASN A 71 -5.38 4.13 8.43
N GLY A 72 -5.76 3.08 9.18
CA GLY A 72 -7.02 2.36 8.99
C GLY A 72 -7.07 1.43 7.76
N LYS A 73 -6.07 1.47 6.87
CA LYS A 73 -5.98 0.58 5.70
C LYS A 73 -5.21 -0.69 6.04
N ILE A 74 -5.77 -1.85 5.67
CA ILE A 74 -5.13 -3.15 5.91
C ILE A 74 -4.27 -3.54 4.72
N PHE A 75 -3.02 -3.87 5.03
CA PHE A 75 -2.05 -4.47 4.15
C PHE A 75 -1.79 -5.91 4.57
N SER A 76 -1.52 -6.78 3.60
CA SER A 76 -1.26 -8.20 3.85
C SER A 76 -0.05 -8.68 3.09
N SER A 77 0.64 -9.70 3.61
CA SER A 77 1.65 -10.45 2.88
C SER A 77 1.02 -11.14 1.68
N GLY A 78 1.67 -11.01 0.53
CA GLY A 78 1.28 -11.74 -0.69
C GLY A 78 1.58 -13.24 -0.64
N ILE A 79 2.37 -13.71 0.35
CA ILE A 79 2.80 -15.11 0.48
C ILE A 79 2.03 -15.82 1.59
N TYR A 80 1.94 -15.19 2.76
CA TYR A 80 1.38 -15.82 3.96
C TYR A 80 -0.13 -15.60 4.11
N GLN A 81 -0.70 -14.75 3.27
CA GLN A 81 -2.14 -14.51 3.26
C GLN A 81 -2.63 -14.24 1.84
N GLU A 82 -2.54 -15.27 1.01
CA GLU A 82 -3.08 -15.25 -0.35
C GLU A 82 -4.60 -15.04 -0.30
N ARG A 83 -5.05 -13.82 -0.65
CA ARG A 83 -6.45 -13.56 -1.00
C ARG A 83 -6.65 -13.72 -2.50
N HIS A 84 -7.90 -13.94 -2.92
CA HIS A 84 -8.26 -13.93 -4.33
C HIS A 84 -7.72 -12.68 -5.05
N LYS A 85 -7.22 -12.86 -6.29
CA LYS A 85 -6.57 -11.81 -7.10
C LYS A 85 -7.33 -10.48 -7.21
N ARG A 86 -8.65 -10.46 -6.98
CA ARG A 86 -9.51 -9.27 -7.07
C ARG A 86 -9.39 -8.33 -5.85
N SER A 87 -8.76 -8.74 -4.75
CA SER A 87 -8.62 -7.95 -3.51
C SER A 87 -7.20 -8.01 -2.95
N ARG A 88 -6.20 -7.82 -3.83
CA ARG A 88 -4.78 -7.77 -3.43
C ARG A 88 -4.53 -6.60 -2.48
N GLN A 89 -4.18 -6.92 -1.24
CA GLN A 89 -3.80 -5.97 -0.18
C GLN A 89 -2.28 -5.97 0.05
N ASP A 90 -1.53 -6.69 -0.79
CA ASP A 90 -0.09 -6.82 -0.70
C ASP A 90 0.66 -5.80 -1.54
N LEU A 91 -0.04 -5.06 -2.41
CA LEU A 91 0.55 -4.06 -3.29
C LEU A 91 0.50 -2.68 -2.63
N LEU A 92 1.66 -2.04 -2.50
CA LEU A 92 1.78 -0.76 -1.81
C LEU A 92 2.60 0.26 -2.60
N TYR A 93 2.34 1.52 -2.27
CA TYR A 93 3.10 2.69 -2.67
C TYR A 93 3.76 3.27 -1.41
N PHE A 94 5.06 3.53 -1.50
CA PHE A 94 5.86 4.11 -0.43
C PHE A 94 6.55 5.39 -0.91
N GLU A 95 6.89 6.23 0.05
CA GLU A 95 7.58 7.49 -0.18
C GLU A 95 8.62 7.68 0.93
N ASP A 96 9.85 7.92 0.53
CA ASP A 96 11.00 8.22 1.38
C ASP A 96 10.96 9.68 1.84
N ASP A 97 11.77 10.00 2.85
CA ASP A 97 11.82 11.34 3.45
C ASP A 97 12.38 12.40 2.48
N ASP A 98 13.13 11.98 1.46
CA ASP A 98 13.62 12.83 0.37
C ASP A 98 12.59 13.03 -0.77
N GLY A 99 11.39 12.45 -0.63
CA GLY A 99 10.32 12.49 -1.63
C GLY A 99 10.51 11.49 -2.77
N ALA A 100 11.55 10.64 -2.72
CA ALA A 100 11.65 9.51 -3.63
C ALA A 100 10.50 8.54 -3.36
N SER A 101 9.88 8.02 -4.42
CA SER A 101 8.71 7.15 -4.28
C SER A 101 8.88 5.86 -5.04
N GLY A 102 8.18 4.83 -4.60
CA GLY A 102 8.23 3.54 -5.25
C GLY A 102 7.05 2.65 -4.94
N PHE A 103 7.11 1.46 -5.54
CA PHE A 103 6.03 0.49 -5.52
C PHE A 103 6.58 -0.87 -5.12
N GLY A 104 5.80 -1.68 -4.43
CA GLY A 104 6.24 -3.02 -4.06
C GLY A 104 5.11 -3.94 -3.66
N SER A 105 5.44 -5.24 -3.62
CA SER A 105 4.60 -6.27 -3.03
C SER A 105 5.18 -6.71 -1.69
N VAL A 106 4.32 -6.76 -0.67
CA VAL A 106 4.67 -7.18 0.69
C VAL A 106 5.00 -8.66 0.70
N VAL A 107 6.21 -8.96 1.18
CA VAL A 107 6.63 -10.31 1.53
C VAL A 107 6.20 -10.61 2.96
N ILE A 108 6.60 -9.78 3.92
CA ILE A 108 6.28 -9.97 5.33
C ILE A 108 6.48 -8.67 6.14
N PHE A 109 5.79 -8.56 7.28
CA PHE A 109 6.00 -7.49 8.25
C PHE A 109 6.80 -8.03 9.43
N LEU A 110 7.77 -7.26 9.92
CA LEU A 110 8.64 -7.61 11.04
C LEU A 110 8.50 -6.54 12.12
N HIS A 111 8.00 -6.91 13.30
CA HIS A 111 7.97 -6.03 14.47
C HIS A 111 9.17 -6.34 15.36
N ASN A 112 9.93 -5.30 15.70
CA ASN A 112 10.96 -5.37 16.71
C ASN A 112 10.41 -4.78 18.01
N ALA A 113 10.28 -5.64 19.03
CA ALA A 113 9.74 -5.24 20.32
C ALA A 113 10.65 -4.29 21.12
N HIS A 114 11.95 -4.25 20.81
CA HIS A 114 12.91 -3.43 21.55
C HIS A 114 12.78 -1.94 21.22
N ASN A 115 12.66 -1.59 19.93
CA ASN A 115 12.52 -0.21 19.46
C ASN A 115 11.08 0.12 19.02
N ASN A 116 10.14 -0.82 19.23
CA ASN A 116 8.75 -0.75 18.82
C ASN A 116 8.55 -0.38 17.33
N GLU A 117 9.45 -0.82 16.45
CA GLU A 117 9.40 -0.49 15.02
C GLU A 117 8.82 -1.65 14.21
N ILE A 118 8.01 -1.32 13.18
CA ILE A 118 7.62 -2.29 12.16
C ILE A 118 8.37 -2.00 10.86
N ARG A 119 9.12 -3.00 10.41
CA ARG A 119 9.77 -3.04 9.10
C ARG A 119 9.00 -3.94 8.16
N VAL A 120 9.09 -3.64 6.88
CA VAL A 120 8.35 -4.31 5.83
C VAL A 120 9.35 -4.84 4.82
N VAL A 121 9.36 -6.16 4.65
CA VAL A 121 10.16 -6.80 3.61
C VAL A 121 9.33 -6.80 2.33
N LEU A 122 9.92 -6.28 1.26
CA LEU A 122 9.25 -6.02 -0.01
C LEU A 122 9.96 -6.74 -1.15
N LYS A 123 9.16 -7.13 -2.15
CA LYS A 123 9.59 -7.17 -3.55
C LYS A 123 9.34 -5.79 -4.12
N GLU A 124 10.32 -4.91 -4.02
CA GLU A 124 10.26 -3.55 -4.52
C GLU A 124 10.44 -3.55 -6.05
N TYR A 125 9.52 -2.92 -6.76
CA TYR A 125 9.51 -2.92 -8.22
C TYR A 125 10.51 -1.92 -8.77
N ARG A 126 11.37 -2.37 -9.69
CA ARG A 126 12.11 -1.50 -10.59
C ARG A 126 11.14 -1.01 -11.64
N THR A 127 10.85 0.28 -11.64
CA THR A 127 9.85 0.87 -12.53
C THR A 127 10.45 1.90 -13.47
N GLN A 128 9.77 2.13 -14.60
CA GLN A 128 10.11 3.18 -15.54
C GLN A 128 8.87 3.98 -15.94
N ASP A 129 9.10 5.21 -16.41
CA ASP A 129 8.04 6.02 -17.01
C ASP A 129 7.52 5.34 -18.29
N CYS A 130 6.21 5.13 -18.37
CA CYS A 130 5.56 4.60 -19.57
C CYS A 130 5.66 5.57 -20.75
N PHE A 131 5.87 6.86 -20.46
CA PHE A 131 5.85 7.92 -21.45
C PHE A 131 7.25 8.38 -21.87
N SER A 132 8.31 7.68 -21.44
CA SER A 132 9.69 8.10 -21.69
C SER A 132 10.03 8.26 -23.18
N ASN A 133 9.40 7.45 -24.03
CA ASN A 133 9.70 7.36 -25.47
C ASN A 133 8.61 8.02 -26.33
N LEU A 134 7.64 8.72 -25.72
CA LEU A 134 6.57 9.35 -26.49
C LEU A 134 7.06 10.52 -27.33
N GLU A 135 8.13 11.21 -26.89
CA GLU A 135 8.73 12.30 -27.65
C GLU A 135 9.37 11.81 -28.96
N ASP A 136 9.92 10.59 -28.96
CA ASP A 136 10.54 9.96 -30.15
C ASP A 136 9.52 9.67 -31.26
N LEU A 137 8.22 9.63 -30.92
CA LEU A 137 7.13 9.40 -31.88
C LEU A 137 6.70 10.69 -32.60
N ILE A 138 7.13 11.86 -32.13
CA ILE A 138 6.82 13.12 -32.80
C ILE A 138 7.82 13.32 -33.94
N VAL A 139 7.36 13.07 -35.16
CA VAL A 139 8.11 13.36 -36.40
C VAL A 139 8.68 14.79 -36.33
N ASP A 140 9.96 14.94 -36.63
CA ASP A 140 10.68 16.21 -36.67
C ASP A 140 10.06 17.11 -37.74
N SER A 141 9.06 17.88 -37.33
CA SER A 141 8.48 18.95 -38.12
C SER A 141 8.54 20.21 -37.27
N SER A 142 9.18 21.25 -37.79
CA SER A 142 9.39 22.53 -37.12
C SER A 142 8.12 23.38 -37.00
N ASN A 143 6.93 22.75 -37.05
CA ASN A 143 5.66 23.45 -36.95
C ASN A 143 5.28 23.72 -35.48
N GLN A 144 4.51 24.78 -35.26
CA GLN A 144 4.10 25.22 -33.92
C GLN A 144 3.28 24.14 -33.17
N THR A 145 2.58 23.28 -33.90
CA THR A 145 1.79 22.18 -33.33
C THR A 145 2.68 21.12 -32.70
N SER A 146 3.75 20.68 -33.38
CA SER A 146 4.73 19.73 -32.86
C SER A 146 5.41 20.24 -31.60
N GLN A 147 5.71 21.53 -31.52
CA GLN A 147 6.27 22.12 -30.30
C GLN A 147 5.27 22.05 -29.13
N ARG A 148 4.00 22.41 -29.34
CA ARG A 148 2.96 22.29 -28.31
C ARG A 148 2.76 20.85 -27.83
N VAL A 149 2.83 19.88 -28.74
CA VAL A 149 2.74 18.46 -28.40
C VAL A 149 3.95 18.02 -27.56
N ARG A 150 5.18 18.45 -27.90
CA ARG A 150 6.39 18.20 -27.09
C ARG A 150 6.25 18.78 -25.69
N ASP A 151 5.80 20.03 -25.58
CA ASP A 151 5.61 20.69 -24.29
C ASP A 151 4.58 19.95 -23.42
N LEU A 152 3.47 19.49 -24.02
CA LEU A 152 2.46 18.70 -23.34
C LEU A 152 3.00 17.34 -22.88
N LEU A 153 3.72 16.62 -23.73
CA LEU A 153 4.31 15.32 -23.37
C LEU A 153 5.37 15.47 -22.27
N SER A 154 6.21 16.50 -22.36
CA SER A 154 7.17 16.83 -21.31
C SER A 154 6.46 17.15 -19.98
N ALA A 155 5.34 17.87 -20.02
CA ALA A 155 4.53 18.12 -18.83
C ALA A 155 3.91 16.83 -18.27
N ILE A 156 3.37 15.94 -19.11
CA ILE A 156 2.83 14.64 -18.68
C ILE A 156 3.91 13.81 -18.01
N ARG A 157 5.10 13.69 -18.62
CA ARG A 157 6.25 12.95 -18.08
C ARG A 157 6.68 13.50 -16.72
N ARG A 158 6.87 14.82 -16.62
CA ARG A 158 7.27 15.48 -15.36
C ARG A 158 6.27 15.24 -14.22
N ASN A 159 4.99 15.09 -14.55
CA ASN A 159 3.92 14.93 -13.56
C ASN A 159 3.44 13.48 -13.38
N ASN A 160 3.90 12.53 -14.21
CA ASN A 160 3.52 11.13 -14.09
C ASN A 160 4.26 10.45 -12.92
N ARG A 161 3.67 10.56 -11.72
CA ARG A 161 4.15 9.86 -10.51
C ARG A 161 3.35 8.60 -10.19
N TYR A 162 2.25 8.37 -10.89
CA TYR A 162 1.24 7.40 -10.51
C TYR A 162 1.25 6.15 -11.39
N PHE A 163 1.56 6.25 -12.69
CA PHE A 163 1.50 5.11 -13.62
C PHE A 163 2.88 4.74 -14.16
N ARG A 164 3.39 3.56 -13.77
CA ARG A 164 4.75 3.13 -14.16
C ARG A 164 4.75 1.70 -14.66
N GLU A 165 5.64 1.40 -15.59
CA GLU A 165 5.88 0.04 -16.06
C GLU A 165 6.89 -0.66 -15.16
N ILE A 166 6.62 -1.91 -14.80
CA ILE A 166 7.53 -2.76 -14.03
C ILE A 166 8.53 -3.42 -14.98
N ARG A 167 9.83 -3.23 -14.71
CA ARG A 167 10.95 -3.87 -15.42
C ARG A 167 11.59 -5.00 -14.64
N GLY A 168 11.33 -5.07 -13.35
CA GLY A 168 11.85 -6.12 -12.49
C GLY A 168 11.49 -5.83 -11.04
N TYR A 169 12.12 -6.56 -10.13
CA TYR A 169 12.02 -6.29 -8.70
C TYR A 169 13.34 -6.62 -8.01
N ASP A 170 13.55 -5.96 -6.89
CA ASP A 170 14.63 -6.24 -5.96
C ASP A 170 14.02 -6.48 -4.57
N ARG A 171 14.74 -7.18 -3.69
CA ARG A 171 14.31 -7.32 -2.31
C ARG A 171 14.80 -6.11 -1.52
N LYS A 172 13.87 -5.39 -0.90
CA LYS A 172 14.18 -4.25 -0.02
C LYS A 172 13.44 -4.35 1.30
N ILE A 173 13.92 -3.57 2.26
CA ILE A 173 13.35 -3.46 3.60
C ILE A 173 13.09 -1.98 3.82
N ARG A 174 11.85 -1.66 4.20
CA ARG A 174 11.36 -0.28 4.42
C ARG A 174 10.71 -0.18 5.79
N CYS A 175 10.59 1.02 6.33
CA CYS A 175 9.83 1.26 7.55
C CYS A 175 8.32 1.30 7.21
N ALA A 176 7.47 0.80 8.10
CA ALA A 176 6.02 0.84 7.91
C ALA A 176 5.46 2.26 7.76
N SER A 177 6.08 3.24 8.41
CA SER A 177 5.73 4.67 8.32
C SER A 177 5.89 5.26 6.91
N GLN A 178 6.70 4.63 6.06
CA GLN A 178 6.90 5.03 4.67
C GLN A 178 5.76 4.58 3.75
N ILE A 179 4.87 3.71 4.22
CA ILE A 179 3.70 3.26 3.46
C ILE A 179 2.70 4.43 3.36
N LYS A 180 2.48 4.91 2.13
CA LYS A 180 1.53 6.00 1.86
C LYS A 180 0.18 5.49 1.36
N GLY A 181 0.14 4.29 0.77
CA GLY A 181 -1.11 3.74 0.27
C GLY A 181 -0.97 2.42 -0.46
N THR A 182 -2.09 1.99 -1.04
CA THR A 182 -2.15 0.81 -1.91
C THR A 182 -1.84 1.20 -3.36
N CYS A 183 -1.45 0.23 -4.16
CA CYS A 183 -1.34 0.40 -5.60
C CYS A 183 -2.02 -0.76 -6.34
N LEU A 184 -2.35 -0.53 -7.61
CA LEU A 184 -2.95 -1.53 -8.49
C LEU A 184 -1.88 -2.09 -9.42
N LEU A 185 -1.90 -3.41 -9.61
CA LEU A 185 -1.10 -4.09 -10.63
C LEU A 185 -1.98 -4.38 -11.85
N ILE A 186 -1.61 -3.82 -13.00
CA ILE A 186 -2.26 -4.04 -14.28
C ILE A 186 -1.33 -4.88 -15.14
N LYS A 187 -1.87 -5.91 -15.79
CA LYS A 187 -1.12 -6.72 -16.76
C LYS A 187 -1.77 -6.60 -18.13
N TYR A 188 -0.97 -6.27 -19.14
CA TYR A 188 -1.44 -6.08 -20.51
C TYR A 188 -0.33 -6.48 -21.48
N GLU A 189 -0.64 -7.30 -22.48
CA GLU A 189 0.29 -7.73 -23.55
C GLU A 189 1.70 -8.08 -23.05
N ASN A 190 1.77 -9.02 -22.10
CA ASN A 190 3.01 -9.49 -21.45
C ASN A 190 3.79 -8.45 -20.63
N ARG A 191 3.26 -7.23 -20.48
CA ARG A 191 3.82 -6.18 -19.65
C ARG A 191 3.03 -6.04 -18.35
N ALA A 192 3.69 -5.51 -17.33
CA ALA A 192 3.10 -5.26 -16.02
C ALA A 192 3.29 -3.79 -15.66
N PHE A 193 2.25 -3.19 -15.10
CA PHE A 193 2.19 -1.78 -14.74
C PHE A 193 1.67 -1.63 -13.32
N VAL A 194 2.16 -0.61 -12.62
CA VAL A 194 1.66 -0.21 -11.31
C VAL A 194 1.01 1.15 -11.40
N LEU A 195 -0.12 1.28 -10.73
CA LEU A 195 -0.89 2.51 -10.62
C LEU A 195 -1.07 2.85 -9.14
N ARG A 196 -0.63 4.05 -8.72
CA ARG A 196 -0.95 4.60 -7.40
C ARG A 196 -2.45 4.90 -7.32
N ASN A 197 -3.12 4.38 -6.29
CA ASN A 197 -4.50 4.74 -5.93
C ASN A 197 -4.56 5.98 -5.04
#